data_AF-A0A1S3I3G2-F1
#
_entry.id   AF-A0A1S3I3G2-F1
#
_cell.length_a   1.000
_cell.length_b   1.000
_cell.length_c   1.000
_cell.angle_alpha   90.00
_cell.angle_beta   90.00
_cell.angle_gamma   90.00
#
_symmetry.space_group_name_H-M   'P 1'
#
loop_
_entity.id
_entity.type
_entity.pdbx_description
1 polymer ?
#
loop_
_entity_poly.entity_id
_entity_poly.type
_entity_poly.pdbx_seq_one_letter_code
_entity_poly.pdbx_strand_id
1 'polypeptide(L)'
;MCHLVCEAVREGDSKVSEDARKITGDPNYIPTDPKELANRVFTTCFMATDNNSEETKERSRKLAEQIGSHHLQIKIDTAVAAVLGIFTAVMGVVPRFTAHGGSLRENVALQNIQARLRMVLAYLFAQLSLWARGRPGGLLVLGSTNMDERLRGHITKYDCSSADLNPIGAISKTDLRKFTTYSINKFGFTALKDIYAAPPTAELEPLKDGKLVQTDEKDLGMTYDELSVYGRLRKQAFCGPYSMFGKLVHTWKETCTPRQVASKVKHFFRYYSINRHKMTVITPSYHAESSSVDDNRFDHRQFLYNIQWPWQFRMIDEQVQIMESHQIATERRGGGGGGGKIKNTNTEYEKEQLRKQSGSDSDQKRGTEGGKKTGDNDKGVMVTTMISSGVSSSHLVLPPGVSPLQPVLPPGEFSSQPEVQPDLSPSQLVLPSSQPDTEALILSGSEPPNRGFQKTRSLKLDSGQRCFTPTLIDPPASICTQGV
;
A
#
# COMPACT_ATOMS: atom_id res chain seq x y z
N MET A 1 -12.11 2.96 -20.16
CA MET A 1 -13.47 3.37 -19.79
C MET A 1 -14.06 4.33 -20.82
N CYS A 2 -13.52 5.56 -21.00
CA CYS A 2 -14.12 6.55 -21.91
C CYS A 2 -14.33 6.05 -23.35
N HIS A 3 -13.37 5.31 -23.90
CA HIS A 3 -13.53 4.65 -25.21
C HIS A 3 -14.78 3.75 -25.31
N LEU A 4 -15.03 2.94 -24.27
CA LEU A 4 -16.19 2.04 -24.22
C LEU A 4 -17.50 2.83 -24.11
N VAL A 5 -17.51 3.92 -23.34
CA VAL A 5 -18.68 4.80 -23.20
C VAL A 5 -19.02 5.45 -24.54
N CYS A 6 -18.03 6.03 -25.23
CA CYS A 6 -18.22 6.63 -26.55
C CYS A 6 -18.69 5.59 -27.59
N GLU A 7 -18.15 4.37 -27.54
CA GLU A 7 -18.54 3.27 -28.42
C GLU A 7 -20.00 2.85 -28.19
N ALA A 8 -20.41 2.63 -26.94
CA ALA A 8 -21.79 2.27 -26.60
C ALA A 8 -22.79 3.36 -26.99
N VAL A 9 -22.44 4.64 -26.79
CA VAL A 9 -23.28 5.77 -27.23
C VAL A 9 -23.38 5.84 -28.75
N ARG A 10 -22.28 5.59 -29.47
CA ARG A 10 -22.29 5.51 -30.94
C ARG A 10 -23.16 4.36 -31.45
N GLU A 11 -23.23 3.27 -30.69
CA GLU A 11 -24.07 2.10 -30.99
C GLU A 11 -25.54 2.27 -30.58
N GLY A 12 -25.90 3.42 -29.99
CA GLY A 12 -27.27 3.77 -29.65
C GLY A 12 -27.73 3.28 -28.27
N ASP A 13 -26.80 2.95 -27.36
CA ASP A 13 -27.15 2.62 -25.97
C ASP A 13 -27.68 3.86 -25.24
N SER A 14 -29.01 3.92 -25.11
CA SER A 14 -29.71 5.03 -24.48
C SER A 14 -29.39 5.15 -22.99
N LYS A 15 -29.11 4.03 -22.31
CA LYS A 15 -28.83 4.03 -20.88
C LYS A 15 -27.46 4.62 -20.59
N VAL A 16 -26.45 4.22 -21.36
CA VAL A 16 -25.09 4.79 -21.25
C VAL A 16 -25.10 6.29 -21.58
N SER A 17 -25.90 6.72 -22.56
CA SER A 17 -26.05 8.14 -22.89
C SER A 17 -26.68 8.95 -21.74
N GLU A 18 -27.75 8.44 -21.14
CA GLU A 18 -28.40 9.04 -19.98
C GLU A 18 -27.43 9.16 -18.79
N ASP A 19 -26.73 8.08 -18.47
CA ASP A 19 -25.78 8.05 -17.34
C ASP A 19 -24.60 8.99 -17.58
N ALA A 20 -24.09 9.10 -18.81
CA ALA A 20 -23.03 10.06 -19.16
C ALA A 20 -23.47 11.51 -18.94
N ARG A 21 -24.70 11.87 -19.34
CA ARG A 21 -25.28 13.21 -19.10
C ARG A 21 -25.43 13.49 -17.61
N LYS A 22 -25.91 12.50 -16.84
CA LYS A 22 -26.06 12.61 -15.39
C LYS A 22 -24.73 12.82 -14.68
N ILE A 23 -23.72 12.03 -15.01
CA ILE A 23 -22.37 12.10 -14.40
C ILE A 23 -21.67 13.40 -14.77
N THR A 24 -21.82 13.86 -16.02
CA THR A 24 -21.19 15.10 -16.46
C THR A 24 -21.93 16.35 -15.99
N GLY A 25 -23.22 16.23 -15.67
CA GLY A 25 -24.09 17.33 -15.26
C GLY A 25 -24.59 18.17 -16.45
N ASP A 26 -24.57 17.61 -17.65
CA ASP A 26 -24.91 18.30 -18.90
C ASP A 26 -25.98 17.48 -19.66
N PRO A 27 -27.25 17.93 -19.69
CA PRO A 27 -28.36 17.17 -20.26
C PRO A 27 -28.28 17.01 -21.78
N ASN A 28 -27.51 17.87 -22.47
CA ASN A 28 -27.36 17.84 -23.92
C ASN A 28 -26.08 17.13 -24.36
N TYR A 29 -25.29 16.65 -23.41
CA TYR A 29 -24.00 16.03 -23.70
C TYR A 29 -24.15 14.70 -24.44
N ILE A 30 -23.30 14.52 -25.45
CA ILE A 30 -23.16 13.28 -26.22
C ILE A 30 -21.65 12.98 -26.31
N PRO A 31 -21.14 11.98 -25.59
CA PRO A 31 -19.70 11.68 -25.57
C PRO A 31 -19.26 11.05 -26.89
N THR A 32 -18.64 11.82 -27.77
CA THR A 32 -18.08 11.35 -29.05
C THR A 32 -16.57 11.19 -29.03
N ASP A 33 -15.86 12.03 -28.27
CA ASP A 33 -14.41 11.96 -28.07
C ASP A 33 -14.06 11.43 -26.66
N PRO A 34 -13.37 10.28 -26.56
CA PRO A 34 -12.91 9.73 -25.29
C PRO A 34 -12.05 10.67 -24.46
N LYS A 35 -11.26 11.55 -25.09
CA LYS A 35 -10.40 12.52 -24.37
C LYS A 35 -11.22 13.63 -23.73
N GLU A 36 -12.19 14.15 -24.46
CA GLU A 36 -13.10 15.18 -23.95
C GLU A 36 -13.93 14.63 -22.78
N LEU A 37 -14.45 13.40 -22.90
CA LEU A 37 -15.12 12.73 -21.79
C LEU A 37 -14.19 12.56 -20.59
N ALA A 38 -12.94 12.12 -20.80
CA ALA A 38 -11.95 11.98 -19.74
C ALA A 38 -11.70 13.30 -19.01
N ASN A 39 -11.70 14.44 -19.69
CA ASN A 39 -11.54 15.75 -19.06
C ASN A 39 -12.64 16.05 -18.04
N ARG A 40 -13.88 15.67 -18.35
CA ARG A 40 -15.04 15.92 -17.50
C ARG A 40 -15.11 15.03 -16.26
N VAL A 41 -14.62 13.79 -16.38
CA VAL A 41 -14.84 12.73 -15.37
C VAL A 41 -13.56 12.25 -14.66
N PHE A 42 -12.38 12.58 -15.18
CA PHE A 42 -11.11 12.12 -14.63
C PHE A 42 -10.18 13.29 -14.34
N THR A 43 -9.95 13.53 -13.04
CA THR A 43 -8.98 14.52 -12.55
C THR A 43 -7.73 13.78 -12.09
N THR A 44 -6.57 14.13 -12.65
CA THR A 44 -5.27 13.59 -12.23
C THR A 44 -4.51 14.66 -11.46
N CYS A 45 -3.72 14.26 -10.46
CA CYS A 45 -2.97 15.22 -9.64
C CYS A 45 -1.55 14.73 -9.41
N PHE A 46 -0.56 15.48 -9.89
CA PHE A 46 0.85 15.27 -9.57
C PHE A 46 1.23 16.12 -8.35
N MET A 47 1.62 15.45 -7.26
CA MET A 47 1.93 16.07 -5.97
C MET A 47 3.42 16.00 -5.68
N ALA A 48 4.13 17.03 -6.14
CA ALA A 48 5.58 17.12 -6.09
C ALA A 48 6.10 17.55 -4.71
N THR A 49 7.31 17.13 -4.42
CA THR A 49 8.21 17.66 -3.39
C THR A 49 9.51 18.10 -4.05
N ASP A 50 10.39 18.77 -3.33
CA ASP A 50 11.71 19.13 -3.84
C ASP A 50 12.61 17.91 -4.15
N ASN A 51 12.19 16.71 -3.74
CA ASN A 51 12.85 15.44 -4.06
C ASN A 51 12.45 14.86 -5.41
N ASN A 52 11.37 15.36 -6.04
CA ASN A 52 10.86 14.80 -7.28
C ASN A 52 11.64 15.28 -8.50
N SER A 53 11.85 14.38 -9.46
CA SER A 53 12.55 14.68 -10.71
C SER A 53 11.64 15.39 -11.71
N GLU A 54 12.21 16.27 -12.54
CA GLU A 54 11.47 16.93 -13.63
C GLU A 54 11.01 15.89 -14.68
N GLU A 55 11.75 14.78 -14.83
CA GLU A 55 11.38 13.67 -15.71
C GLU A 55 10.08 12.99 -15.27
N THR A 56 9.90 12.71 -13.98
CA THR A 56 8.67 12.06 -13.46
C THR A 56 7.47 12.98 -13.62
N LYS A 57 7.64 14.27 -13.33
CA LYS A 57 6.65 15.33 -13.54
C LYS A 57 6.23 15.44 -15.01
N GLU A 58 7.19 15.46 -15.93
CA GLU A 58 6.90 15.58 -17.36
C GLU A 58 6.21 14.32 -17.91
N ARG A 59 6.61 13.13 -17.45
CA ARG A 59 5.93 11.87 -17.79
C ARG A 59 4.46 11.89 -17.36
N SER A 60 4.14 12.35 -16.15
CA SER A 60 2.74 12.45 -15.71
C SER A 60 1.94 13.45 -16.53
N ARG A 61 2.52 14.60 -16.87
CA ARG A 61 1.88 15.64 -17.70
C ARG A 61 1.56 15.11 -19.10
N LYS A 62 2.55 14.50 -19.77
CA LYS A 62 2.38 13.91 -21.12
C LYS A 62 1.31 12.83 -21.14
N LEU A 63 1.27 11.95 -20.14
CA LEU A 63 0.25 10.91 -20.07
C LEU A 63 -1.15 11.50 -19.85
N ALA A 64 -1.28 12.48 -18.96
CA ALA A 64 -2.55 13.16 -18.69
C ALA A 64 -3.09 13.86 -19.95
N GLU A 65 -2.22 14.51 -20.72
CA GLU A 65 -2.54 15.14 -22.02
C GLU A 65 -2.99 14.11 -23.08
N GLN A 66 -2.32 12.95 -23.13
CA GLN A 66 -2.71 11.87 -24.05
C GLN A 66 -4.06 11.25 -23.68
N ILE A 67 -4.36 11.11 -22.39
CA ILE A 67 -5.65 10.60 -21.90
C ILE A 67 -6.76 11.66 -22.04
N GLY A 68 -6.42 12.95 -21.93
CA GLY A 68 -7.38 14.05 -21.90
C GLY A 68 -7.86 14.44 -20.49
N SER A 69 -7.26 13.90 -19.43
CA SER A 69 -7.71 14.17 -18.05
C SER A 69 -7.54 15.63 -17.63
N HIS A 70 -8.35 16.11 -16.68
CA HIS A 70 -8.11 17.39 -16.02
C HIS A 70 -6.89 17.26 -15.10
N HIS A 71 -5.73 17.74 -15.54
CA HIS A 71 -4.46 17.54 -14.83
C HIS A 71 -4.15 18.70 -13.89
N LEU A 72 -3.90 18.37 -12.63
CA LEU A 72 -3.42 19.27 -11.61
C LEU A 72 -1.96 18.96 -11.29
N GLN A 73 -1.21 20.01 -11.01
CA GLN A 73 0.14 19.91 -10.51
C GLN A 73 0.31 20.82 -9.30
N ILE A 74 0.75 20.26 -8.18
CA ILE A 74 0.94 20.98 -6.92
C ILE A 74 2.28 20.63 -6.29
N LYS A 75 2.84 21.56 -5.51
CA LYS A 75 3.94 21.31 -4.57
C LYS A 75 3.39 21.16 -3.16
N ILE A 76 3.90 20.18 -2.40
CA ILE A 76 3.44 19.88 -1.04
C ILE A 76 4.45 20.27 0.05
N ASP A 77 5.62 20.80 -0.33
CA ASP A 77 6.73 21.11 0.59
C ASP A 77 6.31 22.05 1.71
N THR A 78 5.47 23.05 1.42
CA THR A 78 4.94 23.97 2.45
C THR A 78 4.13 23.23 3.53
N ALA A 79 3.31 22.26 3.13
CA ALA A 79 2.53 21.46 4.07
C ALA A 79 3.43 20.52 4.88
N VAL A 80 4.43 19.91 4.23
CA VAL A 80 5.43 19.06 4.89
C VAL A 80 6.22 19.86 5.92
N ALA A 81 6.73 21.04 5.55
CA ALA A 81 7.49 21.93 6.42
C ALA A 81 6.65 22.39 7.62
N ALA A 82 5.38 22.73 7.42
CA ALA A 82 4.49 23.12 8.51
C ALA A 82 4.31 21.98 9.54
N VAL A 83 4.07 20.74 9.08
CA VAL A 83 3.92 19.60 10.00
C VAL A 83 5.22 19.28 10.74
N LEU A 84 6.37 19.33 10.06
CA LEU A 84 7.67 19.15 10.69
C LEU A 84 8.01 20.28 11.67
N GLY A 85 7.56 21.50 11.38
CA GLY A 85 7.66 22.65 12.27
C GLY A 85 6.92 22.43 13.58
N ILE A 86 5.70 21.90 13.54
CA ILE A 86 4.93 21.53 14.74
C ILE A 86 5.69 20.48 15.56
N PHE A 87 6.17 19.41 14.93
CA PHE A 87 6.94 18.37 15.63
C PHE A 87 8.20 18.95 16.30
N THR A 88 8.94 19.78 15.57
CA THR A 88 10.18 20.42 16.06
C THR A 88 9.89 21.34 17.24
N ALA A 89 8.83 22.14 17.18
CA ALA A 89 8.44 23.04 18.26
C ALA A 89 8.09 22.30 19.55
N VAL A 90 7.47 21.12 19.45
CA VAL A 90 7.07 20.31 20.62
C VAL A 90 8.22 19.46 21.15
N MET A 91 8.99 18.81 20.28
CA MET A 91 10.00 17.82 20.66
C MET A 91 11.41 18.39 20.80
N GLY A 92 11.66 19.61 20.31
CA GLY A 92 12.98 20.25 20.34
C GLY A 92 14.05 19.62 19.45
N VAL A 93 13.67 18.68 18.57
CA VAL A 93 14.58 17.97 17.65
C VAL A 93 14.06 18.00 16.22
N VAL A 94 14.99 18.06 15.27
CA VAL A 94 14.69 18.11 13.82
C VAL A 94 15.07 16.76 13.19
N PRO A 95 14.11 15.98 12.68
CA PRO A 95 14.41 14.72 12.00
C PRO A 95 15.16 14.96 10.69
N ARG A 96 16.10 14.07 10.34
CA ARG A 96 16.89 14.17 9.11
C ARG A 96 16.74 12.94 8.21
N PHE A 97 16.86 13.14 6.90
CA PHE A 97 17.01 12.02 5.97
C PHE A 97 18.36 11.32 6.21
N THR A 98 18.47 10.05 5.83
CA THR A 98 19.73 9.30 5.88
C THR A 98 20.84 9.99 5.07
N ALA A 99 20.49 10.56 3.92
CA ALA A 99 21.39 11.37 3.09
C ALA A 99 21.97 12.59 3.83
N HIS A 100 21.34 13.03 4.92
CA HIS A 100 21.76 14.14 5.77
C HIS A 100 22.14 13.70 7.19
N GLY A 101 22.50 12.42 7.36
CA GLY A 101 22.99 11.86 8.63
C GLY A 101 21.90 11.49 9.64
N GLY A 102 20.63 11.42 9.24
CA GLY A 102 19.55 10.91 10.10
C GLY A 102 19.52 9.39 10.20
N SER A 103 18.90 8.89 11.26
CA SER A 103 18.67 7.45 11.46
C SER A 103 17.66 6.87 10.46
N LEU A 104 17.63 5.55 10.31
CA LEU A 104 16.61 4.86 9.51
C LEU A 104 15.18 5.20 9.97
N ARG A 105 14.98 5.38 11.28
CA ARG A 105 13.69 5.75 11.87
C ARG A 105 13.23 7.12 11.39
N GLU A 106 14.12 8.11 11.45
CA GLU A 106 13.84 9.47 10.99
C GLU A 106 13.55 9.49 9.49
N ASN A 107 14.38 8.80 8.70
CA ASN A 107 14.25 8.71 7.25
C ASN A 107 12.89 8.14 6.84
N VAL A 108 12.47 7.01 7.44
CA VAL A 108 11.15 6.41 7.19
C VAL A 108 10.03 7.34 7.65
N ALA A 109 10.18 8.05 8.77
CA ALA A 109 9.18 9.00 9.24
C ALA A 109 8.98 10.18 8.26
N LEU A 110 10.08 10.73 7.72
CA LEU A 110 10.06 11.81 6.73
C LEU A 110 9.44 11.39 5.39
N GLN A 111 9.67 10.15 4.94
CA GLN A 111 8.98 9.61 3.77
C GLN A 111 7.48 9.40 4.03
N ASN A 112 7.15 8.83 5.19
CA ASN A 112 5.76 8.56 5.55
C ASN A 112 4.93 9.84 5.65
N ILE A 113 5.49 10.95 6.17
CA ILE A 113 4.70 12.18 6.28
C ILE A 113 4.38 12.78 4.90
N GLN A 114 5.34 12.75 3.97
CA GLN A 114 5.09 13.15 2.58
C GLN A 114 4.01 12.26 1.95
N ALA A 115 4.08 10.94 2.15
CA ALA A 115 3.11 9.99 1.60
C ALA A 115 1.68 10.23 2.15
N ARG A 116 1.54 10.49 3.45
CA ARG A 116 0.24 10.76 4.10
C ARG A 116 -0.35 12.11 3.72
N LEU A 117 0.48 13.15 3.58
CA LEU A 117 0.00 14.47 3.16
C LEU A 117 -0.55 14.45 1.73
N ARG A 118 0.01 13.61 0.84
CA ARG A 118 -0.59 13.39 -0.49
C ARG A 118 -2.00 12.81 -0.39
N MET A 119 -2.26 11.90 0.55
CA MET A 119 -3.61 11.37 0.79
C MET A 119 -4.57 12.46 1.27
N VAL A 120 -4.16 13.27 2.26
CA VAL A 120 -4.97 14.39 2.76
C VAL A 120 -5.36 15.34 1.62
N LEU A 121 -4.38 15.71 0.79
CA LEU A 121 -4.62 16.59 -0.36
C LEU A 121 -5.50 15.91 -1.42
N ALA A 122 -5.29 14.62 -1.71
CA ALA A 122 -6.12 13.88 -2.68
C ALA A 122 -7.61 13.96 -2.31
N TYR A 123 -7.94 13.75 -1.03
CA TYR A 123 -9.32 13.85 -0.54
C TYR A 123 -9.86 15.28 -0.54
N LEU A 124 -9.03 16.27 -0.20
CA LEU A 124 -9.42 17.68 -0.29
C LEU A 124 -9.78 18.08 -1.74
N PHE A 125 -8.94 17.71 -2.71
CA PHE A 125 -9.23 17.95 -4.13
C PHE A 125 -10.42 17.14 -4.62
N ALA A 126 -10.60 15.90 -4.15
CA ALA A 126 -11.75 15.10 -4.50
C ALA A 126 -13.07 15.74 -4.04
N GLN A 127 -13.10 16.34 -2.86
CA GLN A 127 -14.28 17.02 -2.32
C GLN A 127 -14.53 18.40 -2.95
N LEU A 128 -13.47 19.18 -3.22
CA LEU A 128 -13.62 20.61 -3.57
C LEU A 128 -13.27 20.98 -5.02
N SER A 129 -12.62 20.11 -5.80
CA SER A 129 -12.21 20.49 -7.17
C SER A 129 -13.39 20.72 -8.12
N LEU A 130 -14.51 20.03 -7.94
CA LEU A 130 -15.73 20.28 -8.72
C LEU A 130 -16.40 21.60 -8.26
N TRP A 131 -16.51 21.80 -6.95
CA TRP A 131 -17.02 23.05 -6.37
C TRP A 131 -16.24 24.28 -6.88
N ALA A 132 -14.90 24.22 -6.86
CA ALA A 132 -14.03 25.30 -7.35
C ALA A 132 -14.22 25.60 -8.85
N ARG A 133 -14.81 24.66 -9.60
CA ARG A 133 -15.15 24.78 -11.02
C ARG A 133 -16.64 25.10 -11.25
N GLY A 134 -17.38 25.44 -10.20
CA GLY A 134 -18.82 25.72 -10.29
C GLY A 134 -19.66 24.49 -10.65
N ARG A 135 -19.16 23.28 -10.38
CA ARG A 135 -19.85 22.01 -10.68
C ARG A 135 -20.33 21.34 -9.39
N PRO A 136 -21.54 20.75 -9.36
CA PRO A 136 -22.01 20.00 -8.21
C PRO A 136 -21.27 18.65 -8.07
N GLY A 137 -21.35 18.06 -6.89
CA GLY A 137 -20.84 16.72 -6.59
C GLY A 137 -19.41 16.68 -6.08
N GLY A 138 -18.88 15.46 -5.94
CA GLY A 138 -17.51 15.17 -5.52
C GLY A 138 -16.91 14.06 -6.37
N LEU A 139 -15.60 13.82 -6.21
CA LEU A 139 -14.87 12.77 -6.92
C LEU A 139 -14.62 11.57 -6.01
N LEU A 140 -14.55 10.38 -6.60
CA LEU A 140 -13.99 9.21 -5.93
C LEU A 140 -12.46 9.22 -6.06
N VAL A 141 -11.76 9.03 -4.95
CA VAL A 141 -10.30 8.87 -4.93
C VAL A 141 -9.95 7.46 -5.38
N LEU A 142 -9.08 7.35 -6.38
CA LEU A 142 -8.59 6.06 -6.88
C LEU A 142 -7.21 5.75 -6.32
N GLY A 143 -7.07 4.59 -5.69
CA GLY A 143 -5.78 4.06 -5.24
C GLY A 143 -5.05 3.32 -6.37
N SER A 144 -3.73 3.19 -6.24
CA SER A 144 -2.88 2.61 -7.29
C SER A 144 -1.86 1.57 -6.79
N THR A 145 -2.07 1.00 -5.61
CA THR A 145 -1.23 -0.12 -5.12
C THR A 145 -1.55 -1.40 -5.89
N ASN A 146 -0.55 -2.18 -6.27
CA ASN A 146 -0.76 -3.49 -6.91
C ASN A 146 -0.80 -4.65 -5.91
N MET A 147 -1.09 -5.86 -6.41
CA MET A 147 -1.21 -7.06 -5.58
C MET A 147 0.09 -7.39 -4.84
N ASP A 148 1.25 -7.27 -5.50
CA ASP A 148 2.55 -7.69 -4.95
C ASP A 148 2.99 -6.76 -3.81
N GLU A 149 2.82 -5.45 -3.98
CA GLU A 149 3.03 -4.44 -2.93
C GLU A 149 2.14 -4.70 -1.71
N ARG A 150 0.87 -5.04 -1.94
CA ARG A 150 -0.09 -5.37 -0.87
C ARG A 150 0.29 -6.66 -0.14
N LEU A 151 0.68 -7.71 -0.88
CA LEU A 151 1.12 -8.98 -0.30
C LEU A 151 2.32 -8.79 0.63
N ARG A 152 3.29 -7.98 0.19
CA ARG A 152 4.48 -7.68 0.97
C ARG A 152 4.24 -6.62 2.06
N GLY A 153 3.15 -5.85 1.93
CA GLY A 153 2.83 -4.69 2.75
C GLY A 153 3.81 -3.54 2.58
N HIS A 154 4.38 -3.40 1.37
CA HIS A 154 5.27 -2.32 0.97
C HIS A 154 4.46 -1.08 0.53
N ILE A 155 3.79 -0.49 1.52
CA ILE A 155 2.96 0.72 1.42
C ILE A 155 3.07 1.49 2.72
N THR A 156 2.87 2.81 2.70
CA THR A 156 2.70 3.57 3.94
C THR A 156 1.26 3.44 4.40
N LYS A 157 1.03 3.01 5.64
CA LYS A 157 -0.34 2.93 6.17
C LYS A 157 -0.94 4.35 6.19
N TYR A 158 -2.08 4.52 5.52
CA TYR A 158 -2.80 5.78 5.31
C TYR A 158 -2.11 6.80 4.38
N ASP A 159 -1.30 6.36 3.42
CA ASP A 159 -0.96 7.17 2.24
C ASP A 159 -2.00 7.00 1.11
N CYS A 160 -1.68 7.39 -0.12
CA CYS A 160 -2.55 7.21 -1.30
C CYS A 160 -2.86 5.72 -1.65
N SER A 161 -2.33 4.75 -0.90
CA SER A 161 -2.85 3.37 -0.87
C SER A 161 -4.22 3.25 -0.23
N SER A 162 -4.61 4.25 0.57
CA SER A 162 -5.91 4.42 1.22
C SER A 162 -6.72 5.44 0.40
N ALA A 163 -7.73 4.93 -0.28
CA ALA A 163 -8.57 5.61 -1.25
C ALA A 163 -9.98 4.98 -1.19
N ASP A 164 -10.90 5.44 -2.04
CA ASP A 164 -12.27 4.91 -2.04
C ASP A 164 -12.32 3.56 -2.76
N LEU A 165 -11.63 3.45 -3.90
CA LEU A 165 -11.56 2.25 -4.73
C LEU A 165 -10.16 2.09 -5.32
N ASN A 166 -9.73 0.85 -5.54
CA ASN A 166 -8.50 0.56 -6.27
C ASN A 166 -8.74 -0.41 -7.44
N PRO A 167 -8.70 0.04 -8.70
CA PRO A 167 -8.97 -0.79 -9.87
C PRO A 167 -7.87 -1.81 -10.17
N ILE A 168 -6.65 -1.60 -9.67
CA ILE A 168 -5.48 -2.46 -9.93
C ILE A 168 -5.01 -3.27 -8.71
N GLY A 169 -5.76 -3.18 -7.59
CA GLY A 169 -5.35 -3.72 -6.30
C GLY A 169 -5.22 -5.24 -6.21
N ALA A 170 -5.75 -5.97 -7.19
CA ALA A 170 -5.61 -7.42 -7.31
C ALA A 170 -4.90 -7.86 -8.60
N ILE A 171 -4.15 -6.97 -9.25
CA ILE A 171 -3.36 -7.26 -10.45
C ILE A 171 -1.87 -7.24 -10.08
N SER A 172 -1.12 -8.23 -10.52
CA SER A 172 0.32 -8.33 -10.33
C SER A 172 1.08 -7.25 -11.11
N LYS A 173 2.27 -6.89 -10.63
CA LYS A 173 3.17 -5.95 -11.30
C LYS A 173 3.51 -6.42 -12.71
N THR A 174 3.71 -7.73 -12.90
CA THR A 174 4.02 -8.34 -14.19
C THR A 174 2.89 -8.15 -15.19
N ASP A 175 1.64 -8.32 -14.78
CA ASP A 175 0.49 -8.10 -15.67
C ASP A 175 0.19 -6.62 -15.89
N LEU A 176 0.45 -5.75 -14.90
CA LEU A 176 0.40 -4.30 -15.12
C LEU A 176 1.41 -3.82 -16.17
N ARG A 177 2.62 -4.40 -16.19
CA ARG A 177 3.61 -4.15 -17.24
C ARG A 177 3.09 -4.58 -18.62
N LYS A 178 2.48 -5.76 -18.73
CA LYS A 178 1.87 -6.22 -19.99
C LYS A 178 0.70 -5.32 -20.42
N PHE A 179 -0.14 -4.92 -19.47
CA PHE A 179 -1.28 -4.03 -19.72
C PHE A 179 -0.82 -2.63 -20.17
N THR A 180 0.31 -2.15 -19.66
CA THR A 180 0.94 -0.90 -20.11
C THR A 180 1.35 -1.01 -21.58
N THR A 181 2.02 -2.11 -21.98
CA THR A 181 2.38 -2.38 -23.37
C THR A 181 1.14 -2.50 -24.27
N TYR A 182 0.11 -3.20 -23.82
CA TYR A 182 -1.17 -3.26 -24.52
C TYR A 182 -1.76 -1.86 -24.74
N SER A 183 -1.74 -1.01 -23.71
CA SER A 183 -2.31 0.34 -23.76
C SER A 183 -1.57 1.26 -24.74
N ILE A 184 -0.24 1.12 -24.83
CA ILE A 184 0.58 1.80 -25.84
C ILE A 184 0.10 1.45 -27.25
N ASN A 185 -0.07 0.15 -27.53
CA ASN A 185 -0.40 -0.34 -28.87
C ASN A 185 -1.86 -0.10 -29.24
N LYS A 186 -2.79 -0.27 -28.30
CA LYS A 186 -4.23 -0.17 -28.53
C LYS A 186 -4.74 1.28 -28.56
N PHE A 187 -4.26 2.12 -27.64
CA PHE A 187 -4.77 3.49 -27.46
C PHE A 187 -3.79 4.57 -27.90
N GLY A 188 -2.56 4.21 -28.31
CA GLY A 188 -1.57 5.19 -28.77
C GLY A 188 -0.99 6.05 -27.66
N PHE A 189 -1.07 5.61 -26.40
CA PHE A 189 -0.52 6.34 -25.24
C PHE A 189 1.02 6.23 -25.19
N THR A 190 1.71 6.92 -26.09
CA THR A 190 3.17 6.84 -26.24
C THR A 190 3.95 7.30 -25.00
N ALA A 191 3.38 8.16 -24.14
CA ALA A 191 3.99 8.56 -22.88
C ALA A 191 4.24 7.37 -21.94
N LEU A 192 3.47 6.29 -22.08
CA LEU A 192 3.69 5.06 -21.32
C LEU A 192 5.00 4.35 -21.69
N LYS A 193 5.60 4.61 -22.87
CA LYS A 193 6.92 4.06 -23.23
C LYS A 193 8.00 4.60 -22.29
N ASP A 194 7.99 5.90 -22.05
CA ASP A 194 8.93 6.57 -21.15
C ASP A 194 8.73 6.12 -19.70
N ILE A 195 7.47 5.93 -19.27
CA ILE A 195 7.13 5.41 -17.94
C ILE A 195 7.58 3.95 -17.79
N TYR A 196 7.37 3.11 -18.81
CA TYR A 196 7.74 1.70 -18.79
C TYR A 196 9.25 1.48 -18.73
N ALA A 197 10.02 2.34 -19.41
CA ALA A 197 11.47 2.32 -19.44
C ALA A 197 12.11 2.93 -18.19
N ALA A 198 11.39 3.77 -17.45
CA ALA A 198 11.90 4.39 -16.23
C ALA A 198 12.17 3.32 -15.13
N PRO A 199 13.27 3.47 -14.36
CA PRO A 199 13.53 2.61 -13.23
C PRO A 199 12.45 2.79 -12.15
N PRO A 200 11.86 1.71 -11.59
CA PRO A 200 10.91 1.80 -10.50
C PRO A 200 11.61 2.30 -9.23
N THR A 201 11.15 3.44 -8.71
CA THR A 201 11.75 4.11 -7.56
C THR A 201 10.73 5.04 -6.89
N ALA A 202 10.82 5.17 -5.57
CA ALA A 202 10.09 6.17 -4.81
C ALA A 202 10.96 7.41 -4.60
N GLU A 203 10.62 8.51 -5.28
CA GLU A 203 11.25 9.83 -5.11
C GLU A 203 10.76 10.52 -3.81
N LEU A 204 11.02 9.88 -2.67
CA LEU A 204 10.65 10.38 -1.34
C LEU A 204 11.86 10.79 -0.48
N GLU A 205 13.06 10.51 -0.98
CA GLU A 205 14.34 10.89 -0.38
C GLU A 205 15.08 11.90 -1.28
N PRO A 206 15.93 12.77 -0.71
CA PRO A 206 16.79 13.66 -1.48
C PRO A 206 17.63 12.88 -2.49
N LEU A 207 17.63 13.37 -3.73
CA LEU A 207 18.47 12.82 -4.79
C LEU A 207 19.95 13.02 -4.43
N LYS A 208 20.75 11.96 -4.47
CA LYS A 208 22.20 12.07 -4.28
C LYS A 208 22.84 12.35 -5.63
N ASP A 209 23.50 13.50 -5.79
CA ASP A 209 24.10 13.95 -7.05
C ASP A 209 23.10 13.98 -8.24
N GLY A 210 21.83 14.31 -7.95
CA GLY A 210 20.75 14.31 -8.95
C GLY A 210 20.35 12.91 -9.44
N LYS A 211 20.82 11.84 -8.78
CA LYS A 211 20.52 10.45 -9.14
C LYS A 211 19.76 9.73 -8.03
N LEU A 212 18.86 8.86 -8.49
CA LEU A 212 18.08 7.96 -7.66
C LEU A 212 18.99 6.93 -6.99
N VAL A 213 18.85 6.77 -5.67
CA VAL A 213 19.76 5.97 -4.86
C VAL A 213 19.31 4.50 -4.75
N GLN A 214 18.02 4.22 -4.98
CA GLN A 214 17.45 2.89 -4.70
C GLN A 214 16.26 2.53 -5.59
N THR A 215 16.24 1.27 -6.03
CA THR A 215 15.11 0.65 -6.76
C THR A 215 14.16 -0.04 -5.78
N ASP A 216 12.88 -0.14 -6.15
CA ASP A 216 11.84 -0.79 -5.33
C ASP A 216 12.23 -2.22 -4.93
N GLU A 217 12.73 -3.03 -5.86
CA GLU A 217 13.10 -4.44 -5.58
C GLU A 217 14.26 -4.57 -4.59
N LYS A 218 15.19 -3.61 -4.60
CA LYS A 218 16.27 -3.56 -3.61
C LYS A 218 15.72 -3.25 -2.23
N ASP A 219 14.71 -2.37 -2.13
CA ASP A 219 14.02 -2.08 -0.86
C ASP A 219 13.17 -3.26 -0.36
N LEU A 220 12.46 -3.93 -1.27
CA LEU A 220 11.68 -5.14 -0.98
C LEU A 220 12.57 -6.29 -0.48
N GLY A 221 13.82 -6.34 -0.96
CA GLY A 221 14.79 -7.42 -0.75
C GLY A 221 14.44 -8.69 -1.53
N MET A 222 13.63 -8.56 -2.59
CA MET A 222 13.17 -9.63 -3.47
C MET A 222 12.63 -9.01 -4.77
N THR A 223 12.62 -9.79 -5.85
CA THR A 223 12.06 -9.32 -7.12
C THR A 223 10.54 -9.45 -7.16
N TYR A 224 9.89 -8.72 -8.07
CA TYR A 224 8.45 -8.88 -8.31
C TYR A 224 8.10 -10.29 -8.83
N ASP A 225 8.99 -10.92 -9.59
CA ASP A 225 8.81 -12.31 -10.05
C ASP A 225 8.83 -13.30 -8.88
N GLU A 226 9.74 -13.10 -7.91
CA GLU A 226 9.76 -13.88 -6.67
C GLU A 226 8.48 -13.67 -5.84
N LEU A 227 8.03 -12.41 -5.71
CA LEU A 227 6.78 -12.07 -5.01
C LEU A 227 5.55 -12.76 -5.61
N SER A 228 5.44 -12.77 -6.93
CA SER A 228 4.35 -13.46 -7.63
C SER A 228 4.36 -14.96 -7.34
N VAL A 229 5.54 -15.59 -7.31
CA VAL A 229 5.67 -17.01 -6.92
C VAL A 229 5.26 -17.22 -5.46
N TYR A 230 5.73 -16.39 -4.52
CA TYR A 230 5.35 -16.50 -3.12
C TYR A 230 3.83 -16.34 -2.92
N GLY A 231 3.21 -15.38 -3.63
CA GLY A 231 1.77 -15.13 -3.59
C GLY A 231 0.96 -16.35 -4.01
N ARG A 232 1.30 -16.94 -5.16
CA ARG A 232 0.64 -18.17 -5.65
C ARG A 232 0.85 -19.35 -4.70
N LEU A 233 2.08 -19.58 -4.24
CA LEU A 233 2.35 -20.69 -3.32
C LEU A 233 1.60 -20.52 -1.99
N ARG A 234 1.58 -19.32 -1.42
CA ARG A 234 0.90 -19.00 -0.17
C ARG A 234 -0.61 -19.16 -0.28
N LYS A 235 -1.23 -18.60 -1.33
CA LYS A 235 -2.68 -18.48 -1.44
C LYS A 235 -3.32 -19.66 -2.18
N GLN A 236 -2.77 -20.06 -3.31
CA GLN A 236 -3.35 -21.08 -4.19
C GLN A 236 -2.87 -22.49 -3.81
N ALA A 237 -1.58 -22.63 -3.47
CA ALA A 237 -1.01 -23.91 -3.05
C ALA A 237 -0.99 -24.11 -1.52
N PHE A 238 -1.65 -23.22 -0.76
CA PHE A 238 -1.81 -23.28 0.70
C PHE A 238 -0.50 -23.48 1.47
N CYS A 239 0.61 -22.94 0.95
CA CYS A 239 1.91 -23.17 1.55
C CYS A 239 2.19 -22.19 2.71
N GLY A 240 2.47 -22.73 3.90
CA GLY A 240 3.16 -22.03 4.97
C GLY A 240 4.68 -21.97 4.74
N PRO A 241 5.48 -21.46 5.70
CA PRO A 241 6.92 -21.29 5.49
C PRO A 241 7.64 -22.58 5.12
N TYR A 242 7.43 -23.66 5.87
CA TYR A 242 8.13 -24.92 5.64
C TYR A 242 7.76 -25.57 4.31
N SER A 243 6.47 -25.63 3.98
CA SER A 243 6.01 -26.22 2.72
C SER A 243 6.40 -25.38 1.50
N MET A 244 6.45 -24.04 1.65
CA MET A 244 6.96 -23.15 0.60
C MET A 244 8.44 -23.42 0.34
N PHE A 245 9.26 -23.51 1.40
CA PHE A 245 10.66 -23.91 1.30
C PHE A 245 10.82 -25.27 0.60
N GLY A 246 10.07 -26.29 1.02
CA GLY A 246 10.13 -27.63 0.42
C GLY A 246 9.81 -27.67 -1.07
N LYS A 247 8.91 -26.80 -1.55
CA LYS A 247 8.66 -26.65 -2.99
C LYS A 247 9.79 -25.90 -3.69
N LEU A 248 10.14 -24.72 -3.18
CA LEU A 248 11.09 -23.82 -3.84
C LEU A 248 12.51 -24.38 -3.88
N VAL A 249 12.92 -25.17 -2.90
CA VAL A 249 14.25 -25.79 -2.91
C VAL A 249 14.42 -26.78 -4.06
N HIS A 250 13.33 -27.30 -4.62
CA HIS A 250 13.36 -28.15 -5.81
C HIS A 250 13.18 -27.32 -7.08
N THR A 251 12.26 -26.36 -7.08
CA THR A 251 11.98 -25.51 -8.25
C THR A 251 13.11 -24.55 -8.58
N TRP A 252 13.86 -24.07 -7.58
CA TRP A 252 14.97 -23.13 -7.73
C TRP A 252 16.34 -23.79 -7.57
N LYS A 253 16.43 -25.13 -7.64
CA LYS A 253 17.67 -25.89 -7.43
C LYS A 253 18.85 -25.46 -8.33
N GLU A 254 18.55 -24.92 -9.51
CA GLU A 254 19.56 -24.49 -10.50
C GLU A 254 20.09 -23.08 -10.22
N THR A 255 19.32 -22.26 -9.50
CA THR A 255 19.63 -20.84 -9.27
C THR A 255 19.92 -20.51 -7.82
N CYS A 256 19.53 -21.37 -6.88
CA CYS A 256 19.65 -21.14 -5.44
C CYS A 256 20.06 -22.42 -4.70
N THR A 257 20.95 -22.27 -3.71
CA THR A 257 21.24 -23.33 -2.72
C THR A 257 20.09 -23.47 -1.72
N PRO A 258 19.96 -24.61 -1.01
CA PRO A 258 18.94 -24.77 0.04
C PRO A 258 18.95 -23.62 1.06
N ARG A 259 20.13 -23.18 1.48
CA ARG A 259 20.28 -22.07 2.42
C ARG A 259 19.80 -20.73 1.87
N GLN A 260 20.04 -20.46 0.59
CA GLN A 260 19.53 -19.25 -0.08
C GLN A 260 18.01 -19.25 -0.17
N VAL A 261 17.41 -20.39 -0.53
CA VAL A 261 15.94 -20.53 -0.56
C VAL A 261 15.36 -20.33 0.84
N ALA A 262 15.96 -20.95 1.87
CA ALA A 262 15.53 -20.76 3.25
C ALA A 262 15.57 -19.29 3.68
N SER A 263 16.66 -18.58 3.39
CA SER A 263 16.79 -17.14 3.67
C SER A 263 15.68 -16.32 3.00
N LYS A 264 15.43 -16.57 1.71
CA LYS A 264 14.38 -15.89 0.93
C LYS A 264 12.97 -16.14 1.49
N VAL A 265 12.63 -17.39 1.79
CA VAL A 265 11.32 -17.77 2.36
C VAL A 265 11.12 -17.13 3.74
N LYS A 266 12.15 -17.17 4.59
CA LYS A 266 12.11 -16.54 5.92
C LYS A 266 11.92 -15.03 5.84
N HIS A 267 12.66 -14.38 4.94
CA HIS A 267 12.54 -12.94 4.67
C HIS A 267 11.12 -12.58 4.22
N PHE A 268 10.55 -13.32 3.28
CA PHE A 268 9.17 -13.14 2.84
C PHE A 268 8.16 -13.25 4.00
N PHE A 269 8.16 -14.37 4.75
CA PHE A 269 7.17 -14.60 5.80
C PHE A 269 7.31 -13.66 7.00
N ARG A 270 8.54 -13.23 7.34
CA ARG A 270 8.77 -12.23 8.39
C ARG A 270 8.11 -10.90 8.03
N TYR A 271 8.32 -10.44 6.80
CA TYR A 271 7.82 -9.14 6.40
C TYR A 271 6.33 -9.15 6.02
N TYR A 272 5.84 -10.25 5.44
CA TYR A 272 4.41 -10.49 5.30
C TYR A 272 3.71 -10.37 6.65
N SER A 273 4.24 -11.03 7.70
CA SER A 273 3.60 -11.04 9.02
C SER A 273 3.69 -9.69 9.74
N ILE A 274 4.83 -8.98 9.66
CA ILE A 274 4.99 -7.63 10.21
C ILE A 274 3.95 -6.67 9.61
N ASN A 275 3.74 -6.74 8.29
CA ASN A 275 2.93 -5.76 7.58
C ASN A 275 1.47 -6.18 7.37
N ARG A 276 1.06 -7.38 7.81
CA ARG A 276 -0.31 -7.87 7.55
C ARG A 276 -1.39 -6.95 8.11
N HIS A 277 -1.12 -6.28 9.23
CA HIS A 277 -2.02 -5.28 9.80
C HIS A 277 -2.40 -4.16 8.83
N LYS A 278 -1.60 -3.87 7.79
CA LYS A 278 -1.96 -2.88 6.76
C LYS A 278 -3.11 -3.35 5.87
N MET A 279 -3.27 -4.67 5.69
CA MET A 279 -4.31 -5.25 4.85
C MET A 279 -5.71 -5.18 5.48
N THR A 280 -5.78 -4.99 6.80
CA THR A 280 -7.06 -4.83 7.52
C THR A 280 -7.80 -3.54 7.15
N VAL A 281 -7.07 -2.55 6.63
CA VAL A 281 -7.59 -1.21 6.26
C VAL A 281 -7.23 -0.84 4.82
N ILE A 282 -6.88 -1.83 4.00
CA ILE A 282 -6.51 -1.58 2.61
C ILE A 282 -7.75 -1.21 1.79
N THR A 283 -7.57 -0.31 0.83
CA THR A 283 -8.63 0.12 -0.10
C THR A 283 -9.28 -1.08 -0.80
N PRO A 284 -10.63 -1.17 -0.84
CA PRO A 284 -11.32 -2.22 -1.57
C PRO A 284 -10.94 -2.17 -3.05
N SER A 285 -10.71 -3.34 -3.63
CA SER A 285 -10.22 -3.45 -5.00
C SER A 285 -11.03 -4.39 -5.87
N TYR A 286 -11.02 -4.12 -7.18
CA TYR A 286 -11.46 -5.07 -8.17
C TYR A 286 -10.77 -6.44 -7.94
N HIS A 287 -11.53 -7.52 -8.01
CA HIS A 287 -10.99 -8.87 -7.89
C HIS A 287 -10.59 -9.39 -9.27
N ALA A 288 -9.30 -9.67 -9.47
CA ALA A 288 -8.76 -10.17 -10.74
C ALA A 288 -8.04 -11.51 -10.57
N GLU A 289 -7.16 -11.61 -9.56
CA GLU A 289 -6.34 -12.80 -9.34
C GLU A 289 -6.77 -13.63 -8.13
N SER A 290 -6.70 -14.96 -8.27
CA SER A 290 -6.96 -15.91 -7.18
C SER A 290 -5.88 -15.90 -6.08
N SER A 291 -4.82 -15.11 -6.26
CA SER A 291 -3.77 -14.83 -5.27
C SER A 291 -4.03 -13.58 -4.43
N SER A 292 -5.19 -12.93 -4.59
CA SER A 292 -5.54 -11.70 -3.86
C SER A 292 -5.36 -11.83 -2.34
N VAL A 293 -4.95 -10.72 -1.73
CA VAL A 293 -4.63 -10.60 -0.29
C VAL A 293 -5.65 -9.79 0.49
N ASP A 294 -6.80 -9.48 -0.14
CA ASP A 294 -7.91 -8.76 0.49
C ASP A 294 -8.39 -9.49 1.75
N ASP A 295 -8.25 -8.82 2.89
CA ASP A 295 -8.62 -9.37 4.20
C ASP A 295 -10.12 -9.26 4.48
N ASN A 296 -10.87 -8.50 3.69
CA ASN A 296 -12.29 -8.25 3.94
C ASN A 296 -13.18 -9.40 3.51
N ARG A 297 -12.87 -10.04 2.37
CA ARG A 297 -13.76 -11.02 1.72
C ARG A 297 -13.05 -12.27 1.23
N PHE A 298 -11.80 -12.18 0.80
CA PHE A 298 -11.17 -13.26 0.04
C PHE A 298 -10.06 -14.03 0.77
N ASP A 299 -9.28 -13.36 1.62
CA ASP A 299 -8.12 -13.93 2.29
C ASP A 299 -8.10 -13.57 3.77
N HIS A 300 -9.10 -14.03 4.53
CA HIS A 300 -9.17 -13.86 5.98
C HIS A 300 -7.98 -14.52 6.68
N ARG A 301 -7.20 -13.73 7.42
CA ARG A 301 -5.99 -14.19 8.11
C ARG A 301 -5.83 -13.48 9.46
N GLN A 302 -4.96 -14.01 10.32
CA GLN A 302 -4.49 -13.22 11.46
C GLN A 302 -3.78 -11.96 10.96
N PHE A 303 -3.79 -10.90 11.77
CA PHE A 303 -3.01 -9.69 11.52
C PHE A 303 -2.04 -9.35 12.66
N LEU A 304 -2.12 -10.10 13.76
CA LEU A 304 -1.15 -10.13 14.84
C LEU A 304 -0.47 -11.50 14.83
N TYR A 305 0.77 -11.55 14.34
CA TYR A 305 1.57 -12.77 14.21
C TYR A 305 2.77 -12.74 15.15
N ASN A 306 3.25 -13.92 15.57
CA ASN A 306 4.65 -14.04 15.99
C ASN A 306 5.55 -13.96 14.76
N ILE A 307 6.18 -12.81 14.55
CA ILE A 307 6.99 -12.50 13.36
C ILE A 307 8.28 -13.32 13.25
N GLN A 308 8.69 -14.01 14.32
CA GLN A 308 9.88 -14.86 14.34
C GLN A 308 9.61 -16.25 13.78
N TRP A 309 8.34 -16.66 13.67
CA TRP A 309 7.93 -17.98 13.17
C TRP A 309 8.78 -19.12 13.75
N PRO A 310 8.95 -19.20 15.09
CA PRO A 310 10.05 -19.94 15.71
C PRO A 310 10.06 -21.44 15.36
N TRP A 311 8.89 -22.07 15.35
CA TRP A 311 8.78 -23.48 14.99
C TRP A 311 9.10 -23.69 13.51
N GLN A 312 8.43 -22.95 12.63
CA GLN A 312 8.52 -23.13 11.19
C GLN A 312 9.93 -22.83 10.67
N PHE A 313 10.58 -21.79 11.20
CA PHE A 313 11.92 -21.42 10.79
C PHE A 313 12.97 -22.40 11.30
N ARG A 314 12.80 -22.97 12.50
CA ARG A 314 13.64 -24.06 13.00
C ARG A 314 13.53 -25.31 12.13
N MET A 315 12.31 -25.73 11.76
CA MET A 315 12.12 -26.87 10.86
C MET A 315 12.79 -26.67 9.50
N ILE A 316 12.77 -25.44 8.97
CA ILE A 316 13.51 -25.10 7.74
C ILE A 316 15.03 -25.27 7.96
N ASP A 317 15.57 -24.78 9.07
CA ASP A 317 17.01 -24.87 9.36
C ASP A 317 17.47 -26.32 9.51
N GLU A 318 16.72 -27.14 10.24
CA GLU A 318 16.99 -28.58 10.38
C GLU A 318 17.00 -29.26 9.01
N GLN A 319 16.04 -28.95 8.14
CA GLN A 319 15.99 -29.53 6.80
C GLN A 319 17.14 -29.06 5.91
N VAL A 320 17.55 -27.79 6.00
CA VAL A 320 18.74 -27.27 5.29
C VAL A 320 19.99 -28.04 5.72
N GLN A 321 20.18 -28.25 7.02
CA GLN A 321 21.33 -29.01 7.55
C GLN A 321 21.36 -30.45 7.03
N ILE A 322 20.21 -31.13 6.97
CA ILE A 322 20.11 -32.49 6.41
C ILE A 322 20.51 -32.49 4.92
N MET A 323 19.97 -31.56 4.14
CA MET A 323 20.23 -31.49 2.69
C MET A 323 21.70 -31.20 2.38
N GLU A 324 22.32 -30.27 3.10
CA GLU A 324 23.74 -29.95 2.94
C GLU A 324 24.64 -31.11 3.36
N SER A 325 24.28 -31.83 4.44
CA SER A 325 25.00 -33.03 4.87
C SER A 325 24.95 -34.13 3.81
N HIS A 326 23.79 -34.32 3.16
CA HIS A 326 23.63 -35.28 2.06
C HIS A 326 24.42 -34.87 0.81
N GLN A 327 24.48 -33.57 0.48
CA GLN A 327 25.30 -33.07 -0.62
C GLN A 327 26.78 -33.37 -0.38
N ILE A 328 27.29 -33.04 0.82
CA ILE A 328 28.68 -33.33 1.21
C ILE A 328 28.96 -34.84 1.14
N ALA A 329 28.04 -35.69 1.61
CA ALA A 329 28.19 -37.14 1.55
C ALA A 329 28.22 -37.68 0.11
N THR A 330 27.41 -37.10 -0.78
CA THR A 330 27.34 -37.47 -2.20
C THR A 330 28.60 -37.05 -2.95
N GLU A 331 29.10 -35.84 -2.70
CA GLU A 331 30.36 -35.33 -3.27
C GLU A 331 31.56 -36.17 -2.82
N ARG A 332 31.60 -36.59 -1.55
CA ARG A 332 32.66 -37.48 -1.03
C ARG A 332 32.63 -38.87 -1.66
N ARG A 333 31.45 -39.37 -2.07
CA ARG A 333 31.30 -40.67 -2.74
C ARG A 333 31.55 -40.59 -4.25
N GLY A 334 31.35 -39.42 -4.87
CA GLY A 334 31.60 -39.17 -6.30
C GLY A 334 32.98 -38.61 -6.64
N GLY A 335 33.81 -38.26 -5.64
CA GLY A 335 35.12 -37.61 -5.79
C GLY A 335 36.27 -38.53 -6.22
N GLY A 336 36.08 -39.32 -7.27
CA GLY A 336 37.14 -40.01 -8.01
C GLY A 336 37.31 -39.39 -9.41
N GLY A 337 37.82 -38.16 -9.49
CA GLY A 337 38.32 -37.58 -10.75
C GLY A 337 37.80 -36.17 -11.08
N GLY A 338 38.72 -35.20 -11.15
CA GLY A 338 38.52 -33.92 -11.84
C GLY A 338 38.54 -32.69 -10.92
N GLY A 339 39.71 -32.08 -10.75
CA GLY A 339 39.89 -30.83 -10.04
C GLY A 339 39.20 -29.65 -10.74
N GLY A 340 38.03 -29.26 -10.27
CA GLY A 340 37.42 -27.96 -10.55
C GLY A 340 37.29 -27.16 -9.27
N LYS A 341 38.00 -26.03 -9.16
CA LYS A 341 37.83 -25.08 -8.05
C LYS A 341 36.42 -24.50 -8.07
N ILE A 342 35.54 -24.98 -7.19
CA ILE A 342 34.24 -24.35 -6.95
C ILE A 342 34.46 -23.13 -6.05
N LYS A 343 34.11 -21.94 -6.55
CA LYS A 343 34.05 -20.71 -5.74
C LYS A 343 32.96 -20.89 -4.67
N ASN A 344 33.32 -20.69 -3.40
CA ASN A 344 32.39 -20.82 -2.28
C ASN A 344 31.38 -19.66 -2.25
N THR A 345 30.33 -19.76 -3.07
CA THR A 345 29.26 -18.76 -3.23
C THR A 345 28.43 -18.58 -1.95
N ASN A 346 28.45 -19.56 -1.04
CA ASN A 346 27.81 -19.46 0.26
C ASN A 346 28.46 -18.40 1.15
N THR A 347 29.79 -18.28 1.14
CA THR A 347 30.49 -17.27 1.95
C THR A 347 30.24 -15.85 1.44
N GLU A 348 30.16 -15.65 0.12
CA GLU A 348 29.84 -14.33 -0.46
C GLU A 348 28.37 -13.95 -0.23
N TYR A 349 27.44 -14.90 -0.39
CA TYR A 349 26.03 -14.66 -0.09
C TYR A 349 25.80 -14.39 1.40
N GLU A 350 26.40 -15.17 2.31
CA GLU A 350 26.31 -14.92 3.76
C GLU A 350 26.95 -13.57 4.12
N LYS A 351 28.10 -13.21 3.53
CA LYS A 351 28.69 -11.87 3.69
C LYS A 351 27.81 -10.76 3.12
N GLU A 352 27.05 -11.01 2.05
CA GLU A 352 26.13 -10.04 1.46
C GLU A 352 24.83 -9.92 2.26
N GLN A 353 24.29 -11.01 2.81
CA GLN A 353 23.16 -10.98 3.73
C GLN A 353 23.53 -10.37 5.07
N LEU A 354 24.72 -10.69 5.59
CA LEU A 354 25.30 -10.03 6.76
C LEU A 354 25.55 -8.56 6.44
N ARG A 355 26.12 -8.16 5.31
CA ARG A 355 26.21 -6.74 4.88
C ARG A 355 24.86 -6.07 4.66
N LYS A 356 23.79 -6.80 4.35
CA LYS A 356 22.41 -6.25 4.30
C LYS A 356 21.79 -6.13 5.69
N GLN A 357 22.23 -6.95 6.64
CA GLN A 357 21.88 -6.88 8.07
C GLN A 357 22.79 -5.96 8.89
N SER A 358 24.01 -5.69 8.41
CA SER A 358 25.09 -4.94 9.07
C SER A 358 25.50 -3.70 8.27
N GLY A 359 24.96 -3.47 7.08
CA GLY A 359 25.00 -2.18 6.38
C GLY A 359 24.10 -1.14 7.05
N SER A 360 23.50 -1.50 8.18
CA SER A 360 23.01 -0.62 9.23
C SER A 360 24.10 -0.18 10.22
N ASP A 361 25.35 -0.61 10.10
CA ASP A 361 26.48 -0.11 10.89
C ASP A 361 27.83 -0.26 10.17
N SER A 362 28.49 0.89 9.94
CA SER A 362 29.91 1.10 9.59
C SER A 362 30.34 1.04 8.11
N ASP A 363 30.66 2.24 7.59
CA ASP A 363 31.91 2.49 6.85
C ASP A 363 32.25 4.00 6.84
N GLN A 364 33.08 4.47 7.79
CA GLN A 364 34.15 5.46 7.51
C GLN A 364 35.18 5.57 8.64
N LYS A 365 36.39 5.11 8.30
CA LYS A 365 37.77 5.49 8.71
C LYS A 365 38.06 6.17 10.07
N ARG A 366 38.92 5.46 10.81
CA ARG A 366 40.08 5.89 11.63
C ARG A 366 40.32 7.41 11.76
N GLY A 367 40.09 7.90 12.97
CA GLY A 367 40.81 9.00 13.62
C GLY A 367 40.99 8.63 15.09
N THR A 368 42.23 8.63 15.57
CA THR A 368 42.64 8.36 16.95
C THR A 368 42.07 9.38 17.92
N GLU A 369 41.46 8.93 19.03
CA GLU A 369 41.74 9.35 20.42
C GLU A 369 40.78 8.66 21.41
N GLY A 370 41.28 8.36 22.61
CA GLY A 370 40.68 7.44 23.57
C GLY A 370 39.59 8.04 24.46
N GLY A 371 38.67 7.19 24.94
CA GLY A 371 37.73 7.55 26.00
C GLY A 371 36.69 6.47 26.31
N LYS A 372 36.81 5.87 27.50
CA LYS A 372 35.83 5.13 28.34
C LYS A 372 34.59 4.45 27.71
N LYS A 373 34.51 3.14 27.97
CA LYS A 373 33.33 2.26 27.81
C LYS A 373 32.23 2.60 28.83
N THR A 374 31.00 2.79 28.34
CA THR A 374 29.75 2.46 29.03
C THR A 374 28.85 1.75 28.02
N GLY A 375 28.42 0.53 28.34
CA GLY A 375 27.61 -0.29 27.45
C GLY A 375 26.14 0.08 27.53
N ASP A 376 25.50 0.17 26.38
CA ASP A 376 24.05 0.11 26.27
C ASP A 376 23.67 -0.67 25.00
N ASN A 377 22.74 -1.61 25.14
CA ASN A 377 22.32 -2.56 24.12
C ASN A 377 20.93 -2.14 23.62
N ASP A 378 20.87 -1.25 22.62
CA ASP A 378 19.59 -0.81 22.05
C ASP A 378 19.29 -1.58 20.75
N LYS A 379 18.49 -2.65 20.86
CA LYS A 379 17.86 -3.32 19.71
C LYS A 379 16.49 -2.68 19.49
N GLY A 380 16.45 -1.69 18.61
CA GLY A 380 15.21 -1.01 18.20
C GLY A 380 14.20 -1.96 17.54
N VAL A 381 13.23 -2.40 18.31
CA VAL A 381 11.96 -2.98 17.83
C VAL A 381 11.00 -1.82 17.59
N MET A 382 10.41 -1.73 16.39
CA MET A 382 9.24 -0.88 16.17
C MET A 382 8.09 -1.40 17.05
N VAL A 383 7.79 -0.69 18.13
CA VAL A 383 6.64 -0.95 18.99
C VAL A 383 5.49 -0.07 18.54
N THR A 384 4.43 -0.72 18.04
CA THR A 384 3.07 -0.19 18.08
C THR A 384 2.62 -0.23 19.54
N THR A 385 2.39 0.93 20.16
CA THR A 385 1.95 1.04 21.55
C THR A 385 0.58 0.38 21.73
N MET A 386 0.54 -0.74 22.46
CA MET A 386 -0.68 -1.30 23.04
C MET A 386 -0.92 -0.60 24.37
N ILE A 387 -2.01 0.15 24.49
CA ILE A 387 -2.49 0.68 25.78
C ILE A 387 -3.14 -0.50 26.52
N SER A 388 -2.49 -0.95 27.59
CA SER A 388 -3.08 -1.79 28.62
C SER A 388 -3.45 -0.90 29.80
N SER A 389 -4.74 -0.63 29.96
CA SER A 389 -5.29 0.04 31.13
C SER A 389 -5.22 -0.90 32.34
N GLY A 390 -4.20 -0.73 33.19
CA GLY A 390 -4.17 -1.25 34.55
C GLY A 390 -4.38 -0.11 35.52
N VAL A 391 -5.53 -0.12 36.21
CA VAL A 391 -5.87 0.82 37.27
C VAL A 391 -5.02 0.50 38.50
N SER A 392 -4.25 1.46 38.99
CA SER A 392 -3.87 1.50 40.41
C SER A 392 -3.62 2.93 40.84
N SER A 393 -4.33 3.35 41.89
CA SER A 393 -4.32 4.70 42.44
C SER A 393 -3.02 4.99 43.18
N SER A 394 -2.46 6.17 42.95
CA SER A 394 -1.62 6.86 43.93
C SER A 394 -1.68 8.36 43.68
N HIS A 395 -2.22 9.07 44.69
CA HIS A 395 -2.33 10.52 44.77
C HIS A 395 -0.98 11.22 44.58
N LEU A 396 -0.93 12.25 43.74
CA LEU A 396 0.13 13.26 43.72
C LEU A 396 -0.51 14.65 43.72
N VAL A 397 -0.14 15.42 44.74
CA VAL A 397 -0.60 16.78 45.04
C VAL A 397 0.15 17.77 44.14
N LEU A 398 -0.59 18.69 43.50
CA LEU A 398 -0.05 19.80 42.69
C LEU A 398 0.07 21.09 43.53
N PRO A 399 1.11 21.92 43.34
CA PRO A 399 1.10 23.30 43.80
C PRO A 399 0.47 24.25 42.75
N PRO A 400 -0.17 25.36 43.15
CA PRO A 400 -0.94 26.20 42.25
C PRO A 400 -0.15 27.38 41.65
N GLY A 401 -0.51 27.73 40.41
CA GLY A 401 -0.60 29.13 39.97
C GLY A 401 0.51 29.67 39.08
N VAL A 402 0.30 29.68 37.76
CA VAL A 402 0.53 30.86 36.88
C VAL A 402 -0.45 30.77 35.69
N SER A 403 -1.18 31.86 35.43
CA SER A 403 -2.20 32.01 34.37
C SER A 403 -1.62 32.03 32.94
N PRO A 404 -2.43 31.71 31.90
CA PRO A 404 -1.96 31.51 30.53
C PRO A 404 -1.76 32.83 29.74
N LEU A 405 -0.67 32.88 28.98
CA LEU A 405 -0.42 33.89 27.95
C LEU A 405 -1.24 33.59 26.68
N GLN A 406 -2.07 34.54 26.27
CA GLN A 406 -2.76 34.56 24.97
C GLN A 406 -1.79 35.01 23.85
N PRO A 407 -1.92 34.47 22.62
CA PRO A 407 -1.17 34.98 21.48
C PRO A 407 -1.80 36.28 20.94
N VAL A 408 -0.95 37.30 20.80
CA VAL A 408 -1.24 38.62 20.23
C VAL A 408 -1.24 38.53 18.70
N LEU A 409 -2.35 38.94 18.06
CA LEU A 409 -2.43 39.24 16.62
C LEU A 409 -2.01 40.70 16.37
N PRO A 410 -1.37 41.04 15.25
CA PRO A 410 -1.04 42.42 14.91
C PRO A 410 -2.27 43.21 14.37
N PRO A 411 -2.30 44.53 14.53
CA PRO A 411 -3.49 45.36 14.27
C PRO A 411 -3.70 45.65 12.79
N GLY A 412 -4.98 45.72 12.39
CA GLY A 412 -5.42 46.28 11.12
C GLY A 412 -5.61 47.80 11.21
N GLU A 413 -5.29 48.50 10.13
CA GLU A 413 -5.58 49.93 9.95
C GLU A 413 -6.93 50.11 9.23
N PHE A 414 -7.81 50.90 9.84
CA PHE A 414 -9.02 51.45 9.24
C PHE A 414 -8.76 52.90 8.81
N SER A 415 -9.22 53.31 7.63
CA SER A 415 -9.48 54.72 7.31
C SER A 415 -10.76 54.87 6.50
N SER A 416 -11.76 55.46 7.17
CA SER A 416 -12.77 56.44 6.71
C SER A 416 -13.59 56.24 5.42
N GLN A 417 -14.90 56.09 5.60
CA GLN A 417 -15.96 56.45 4.64
C GLN A 417 -16.11 57.98 4.47
N PRO A 418 -17.02 58.44 3.59
CA PRO A 418 -18.27 58.98 4.14
C PRO A 418 -19.57 58.51 3.43
N GLU A 419 -20.64 58.62 4.20
CA GLU A 419 -22.05 58.28 3.97
C GLU A 419 -22.75 59.12 2.88
N VAL A 420 -23.73 58.53 2.19
CA VAL A 420 -24.98 59.17 1.75
C VAL A 420 -26.12 58.12 1.77
N GLN A 421 -27.25 58.46 2.41
CA GLN A 421 -28.57 57.82 2.38
C GLN A 421 -29.63 58.93 2.24
N PRO A 422 -30.95 58.66 2.08
CA PRO A 422 -31.68 57.49 1.56
C PRO A 422 -32.82 57.87 0.56
N ASP A 423 -33.49 56.90 -0.09
CA ASP A 423 -34.93 57.04 -0.39
C ASP A 423 -35.70 55.70 -0.64
N LEU A 424 -37.02 55.82 -0.59
CA LEU A 424 -38.12 54.94 -0.16
C LEU A 424 -38.60 53.72 -0.99
N SER A 425 -39.09 52.70 -0.25
CA SER A 425 -40.35 51.91 -0.37
C SER A 425 -40.47 50.66 -1.31
N PRO A 426 -41.39 49.71 -0.97
CA PRO A 426 -41.23 48.27 -1.27
C PRO A 426 -42.18 47.73 -2.36
N SER A 427 -41.79 46.65 -3.04
CA SER A 427 -42.70 45.83 -3.85
C SER A 427 -42.42 44.34 -3.68
N GLN A 428 -43.52 43.62 -3.50
CA GLN A 428 -43.67 42.19 -3.23
C GLN A 428 -43.06 41.31 -4.33
N LEU A 429 -42.49 40.16 -3.94
CA LEU A 429 -42.50 38.94 -4.76
C LEU A 429 -42.35 37.71 -3.86
N VAL A 430 -43.42 36.91 -3.87
CA VAL A 430 -43.60 35.64 -3.16
C VAL A 430 -42.94 34.52 -3.96
N LEU A 431 -42.06 33.73 -3.34
CA LEU A 431 -41.71 32.37 -3.78
C LEU A 431 -41.39 31.48 -2.56
N PRO A 432 -41.64 30.16 -2.64
CA PRO A 432 -41.75 29.29 -1.47
C PRO A 432 -40.39 28.72 -1.02
N SER A 433 -40.11 28.76 0.27
CA SER A 433 -38.98 28.05 0.88
C SER A 433 -39.43 26.69 1.40
N SER A 434 -39.09 25.64 0.65
CA SER A 434 -39.02 24.27 1.14
C SER A 434 -37.71 24.06 1.90
N GLN A 435 -37.79 23.76 3.20
CA GLN A 435 -36.87 22.83 3.86
C GLN A 435 -37.58 21.49 4.03
N PRO A 436 -36.83 20.37 4.08
CA PRO A 436 -36.49 19.92 5.42
C PRO A 436 -35.06 19.37 5.56
N ASP A 437 -34.52 19.63 6.76
CA ASP A 437 -33.78 18.74 7.64
C ASP A 437 -33.30 17.40 7.09
N THR A 438 -31.99 17.16 7.18
CA THR A 438 -31.43 15.80 7.14
C THR A 438 -31.04 15.41 8.56
N GLU A 439 -32.00 14.84 9.29
CA GLU A 439 -31.76 14.10 10.52
C GLU A 439 -30.94 12.83 10.21
N ALA A 440 -29.92 12.59 11.03
CA ALA A 440 -29.18 11.34 11.06
C ALA A 440 -30.08 10.25 11.66
N LEU A 441 -30.59 9.36 10.81
CA LEU A 441 -31.34 8.17 11.22
C LEU A 441 -30.38 7.09 11.76
N ILE A 442 -30.28 7.04 13.09
CA ILE A 442 -29.87 5.86 13.84
C ILE A 442 -31.06 4.88 13.78
N LEU A 443 -30.91 3.75 13.09
CA LEU A 443 -31.87 2.65 13.16
C LEU A 443 -31.37 1.59 14.14
N SER A 444 -31.96 1.61 15.33
CA SER A 444 -32.01 0.50 16.29
C SER A 444 -32.87 -0.65 15.75
N GLY A 445 -32.49 -1.88 16.13
CA GLY A 445 -32.93 -3.12 15.49
C GLY A 445 -34.40 -3.54 15.64
N SER A 446 -34.75 -4.53 14.82
CA SER A 446 -35.91 -5.39 14.95
C SER A 446 -35.57 -6.79 14.45
N GLU A 447 -35.89 -7.82 15.24
CA GLU A 447 -35.69 -9.25 14.96
C GLU A 447 -36.38 -9.73 13.66
N PRO A 448 -35.87 -10.79 13.00
CA PRO A 448 -36.49 -11.33 11.80
C PRO A 448 -37.61 -12.34 12.13
N PRO A 449 -38.69 -12.43 11.32
CA PRO A 449 -39.75 -13.40 11.55
C PRO A 449 -39.40 -14.80 11.01
N ASN A 450 -39.73 -15.81 11.81
CA ASN A 450 -39.77 -17.22 11.44
C ASN A 450 -40.82 -17.50 10.35
N ARG A 451 -40.42 -18.06 9.20
CA ARG A 451 -41.29 -18.88 8.34
C ARG A 451 -40.52 -19.96 7.57
N GLY A 452 -40.82 -21.22 7.91
CA GLY A 452 -41.52 -22.14 6.99
C GLY A 452 -40.73 -22.80 5.86
N PHE A 453 -40.48 -24.08 6.04
CA PHE A 453 -39.96 -25.07 5.09
C PHE A 453 -40.83 -25.31 3.82
N GLN A 454 -40.17 -25.87 2.80
CA GLN A 454 -40.65 -26.60 1.59
C GLN A 454 -41.01 -25.80 0.32
N LYS A 455 -40.19 -25.96 -0.74
CA LYS A 455 -40.46 -26.95 -1.81
C LYS A 455 -39.28 -27.12 -2.78
N THR A 456 -39.11 -28.39 -3.14
CA THR A 456 -38.25 -29.03 -4.12
C THR A 456 -38.32 -28.43 -5.53
N ARG A 457 -37.16 -28.26 -6.18
CA ARG A 457 -37.02 -28.43 -7.63
C ARG A 457 -35.73 -29.20 -7.93
N SER A 458 -35.93 -30.37 -8.54
CA SER A 458 -34.90 -31.23 -9.10
C SER A 458 -34.33 -30.61 -10.37
N LEU A 459 -33.01 -30.63 -10.49
CA LEU A 459 -32.31 -30.53 -11.77
C LEU A 459 -31.45 -31.77 -11.87
N LYS A 460 -31.85 -32.68 -12.77
CA LYS A 460 -31.02 -33.79 -13.24
C LYS A 460 -29.84 -33.18 -14.00
N LEU A 461 -28.62 -33.57 -13.63
CA LEU A 461 -27.44 -33.43 -14.48
C LEU A 461 -26.83 -34.81 -14.66
N ASP A 462 -26.65 -35.14 -15.94
CA ASP A 462 -26.22 -36.42 -16.45
C ASP A 462 -24.79 -36.77 -16.03
N SER A 463 -24.59 -38.07 -15.95
CA SER A 463 -23.37 -38.79 -15.60
C SER A 463 -22.22 -38.56 -16.58
N GLY A 464 -21.01 -38.43 -16.04
CA GLY A 464 -19.81 -38.94 -16.69
C GLY A 464 -18.57 -38.05 -16.58
N GLN A 465 -17.82 -38.18 -15.48
CA GLN A 465 -16.36 -38.32 -15.51
C GLN A 465 -15.81 -38.57 -14.10
N ARG A 466 -14.95 -39.59 -14.00
CA ARG A 466 -14.30 -40.06 -12.78
C ARG A 466 -13.31 -39.02 -12.26
N CYS A 467 -13.38 -38.70 -10.97
CA CYS A 467 -12.28 -38.08 -10.23
C CYS A 467 -12.02 -38.91 -8.96
N PHE A 468 -10.77 -39.32 -8.80
CA PHE A 468 -10.24 -40.00 -7.62
C PHE A 468 -10.33 -39.09 -6.40
N THR A 469 -10.92 -39.59 -5.32
CA THR A 469 -10.89 -38.97 -3.98
C THR A 469 -9.69 -39.50 -3.18
N PRO A 470 -8.93 -38.64 -2.46
CA PRO A 470 -7.97 -39.11 -1.47
C PRO A 470 -8.68 -39.45 -0.15
N THR A 471 -8.36 -40.62 0.37
CA THR A 471 -8.84 -41.22 1.62
C THR A 471 -8.47 -40.35 2.82
N LEU A 472 -9.49 -39.91 3.57
CA LEU A 472 -9.35 -39.41 4.95
C LEU A 472 -9.17 -40.60 5.88
N ILE A 473 -8.11 -40.60 6.69
CA ILE A 473 -7.91 -41.55 7.79
C ILE A 473 -8.41 -40.85 9.06
N ASP A 474 -9.51 -41.34 9.62
CA ASP A 474 -9.99 -40.96 10.94
C ASP A 474 -9.08 -41.57 12.04
N PRO A 475 -8.79 -40.86 13.14
CA PRO A 475 -8.21 -41.48 14.32
C PRO A 475 -9.29 -42.18 15.16
N PRO A 476 -9.01 -43.34 15.78
CA PRO A 476 -10.00 -44.07 16.56
C PRO A 476 -10.25 -43.39 17.93
N ALA A 477 -11.52 -43.24 18.27
CA ALA A 477 -11.99 -42.88 19.60
C ALA A 477 -12.37 -44.12 20.41
N SER A 478 -11.78 -44.25 21.61
CA SER A 478 -12.30 -44.85 22.86
C SER A 478 -11.08 -45.07 23.76
N ILE A 479 -11.07 -44.67 25.04
CA ILE A 479 -11.81 -45.32 26.13
C ILE A 479 -12.09 -44.28 27.24
N CYS A 480 -13.33 -44.30 27.69
CA CYS A 480 -13.84 -43.70 28.91
C CYS A 480 -13.34 -44.51 30.13
N THR A 481 -12.71 -43.87 31.12
CA THR A 481 -12.70 -44.38 32.51
C THR A 481 -12.90 -43.22 33.49
N GLN A 482 -13.74 -43.51 34.47
CA GLN A 482 -14.32 -42.65 35.49
C GLN A 482 -13.31 -42.22 36.57
N GLY A 483 -13.62 -41.15 37.31
CA GLY A 483 -13.28 -41.09 38.74
C GLY A 483 -12.92 -39.73 39.31
N VAL A 484 -13.94 -39.09 39.93
CA VAL A 484 -13.93 -38.02 40.96
C VAL A 484 -13.47 -36.63 40.56
#